data_AF-A3IVK4-F1
#
_entry.id   AF-A3IVK4-F1
#
_cell.length_a   1.000
_cell.length_b   1.000
_cell.length_c   1.000
_cell.angle_alpha   90.00
_cell.angle_beta   90.00
_cell.angle_gamma   90.00
#
_symmetry.space_group_name_H-M   'P 1'
#
loop_
_entity.id
_entity.type
_entity.pdbx_description
1 polymer ?
#
loop_
_entity_poly.entity_id
_entity_poly.type
_entity_poly.pdbx_seq_one_letter_code
_entity_poly.pdbx_strand_id
1 'polypeptide(L)'
;MSKFNGTDVVAAIAGDDETAHQIENTSTSELHYLCVATQHDPDVVEYPMSGKFAVTSMIPPGESVFKARLAFIGRKEDSLDYFEGED
;
A
#
# COMPACT_ATOMS: atom_id res chain seq x y z
N MET A 1 -7.15 8.35 17.11
CA MET A 1 -7.25 6.97 16.58
C MET A 1 -8.64 6.44 16.91
N SER A 2 -9.40 6.08 15.89
CA SER A 2 -10.75 5.54 16.08
C SER A 2 -10.67 4.09 16.54
N LYS A 3 -11.58 3.68 17.43
CA LYS A 3 -11.72 2.29 17.87
C LYS A 3 -12.90 1.65 17.15
N PHE A 4 -12.74 0.40 16.76
CA PHE A 4 -13.77 -0.38 16.09
C PHE A 4 -13.87 -1.77 16.71
N ASN A 5 -14.97 -2.46 16.48
CA ASN A 5 -15.26 -3.81 16.94
C ASN A 5 -15.65 -4.74 15.77
N GLY A 6 -15.92 -6.02 16.05
CA GLY A 6 -16.09 -7.06 15.02
C GLY A 6 -17.24 -6.89 14.03
N THR A 7 -18.16 -5.93 14.24
CA THR A 7 -19.25 -5.64 13.31
C THR A 7 -19.07 -4.35 12.53
N ASP A 8 -17.98 -3.62 12.76
CA ASP A 8 -17.77 -2.33 12.12
C ASP A 8 -17.23 -2.48 10.69
N VAL A 9 -17.67 -1.57 9.82
CA VAL A 9 -17.20 -1.46 8.43
C VAL A 9 -16.46 -0.14 8.29
N VAL A 10 -15.26 -0.19 7.73
CA VAL A 10 -14.40 0.97 7.51
C VAL A 10 -14.15 1.13 6.01
N ALA A 11 -14.27 2.37 5.52
CA ALA A 11 -13.93 2.70 4.15
C ALA A 11 -12.48 3.21 4.07
N ALA A 12 -11.66 2.50 3.30
CA ALA A 12 -10.28 2.84 2.98
C ALA A 12 -10.24 3.61 1.65
N ILE A 13 -10.59 4.89 1.68
CA ILE A 13 -10.68 5.72 0.47
C ILE A 13 -9.27 6.02 -0.04
N ALA A 14 -9.01 5.71 -1.32
CA ALA A 14 -7.76 6.08 -1.98
C ALA A 14 -7.59 7.61 -2.02
N GLY A 15 -6.38 8.08 -1.77
CA GLY A 15 -6.06 9.50 -1.65
C GLY A 15 -4.58 9.70 -1.35
N ASP A 16 -4.25 10.87 -0.85
CA ASP A 16 -2.92 11.22 -0.37
C ASP A 16 -2.76 10.85 1.12
N ASP A 17 -1.76 11.44 1.78
CA ASP A 17 -1.45 11.22 3.19
C ASP A 17 -2.64 11.50 4.12
N GLU A 18 -3.61 12.33 3.73
CA GLU A 18 -4.78 12.65 4.55
C GLU A 18 -5.75 11.47 4.70
N THR A 19 -5.71 10.49 3.78
CA THR A 19 -6.54 9.28 3.85
C THR A 19 -5.75 8.01 4.17
N ALA A 20 -4.44 8.16 4.43
CA ALA A 20 -3.60 7.05 4.87
C ALA A 20 -4.13 6.44 6.16
N HIS A 21 -4.18 5.11 6.21
CA HIS A 21 -4.80 4.38 7.31
C HIS A 21 -4.00 3.13 7.67
N GLN A 22 -4.13 2.73 8.92
CA GLN A 22 -3.59 1.49 9.45
C GLN A 22 -4.56 0.89 10.46
N ILE A 23 -4.54 -0.42 10.58
CA ILE A 23 -5.28 -1.15 11.62
C ILE A 23 -4.25 -1.74 12.58
N GLU A 24 -4.38 -1.42 13.86
CA GLU A 24 -3.56 -1.97 14.94
C GLU A 24 -4.44 -2.81 15.86
N ASN A 25 -4.10 -4.09 16.04
CA ASN A 25 -4.79 -4.94 17.00
C ASN A 25 -4.33 -4.62 18.43
N THR A 26 -5.17 -3.90 19.17
CA THR A 26 -4.92 -3.51 20.57
C THR A 26 -5.52 -4.48 21.59
N SER A 27 -6.06 -5.62 21.13
CA SER A 27 -6.65 -6.65 21.99
C SER A 27 -5.63 -7.74 22.35
N THR A 28 -6.00 -8.65 23.25
CA THR A 28 -5.20 -9.84 23.60
C THR A 28 -5.52 -11.07 22.75
N SER A 29 -6.41 -10.92 21.76
CA SER A 29 -6.91 -12.01 20.92
C SER A 29 -6.61 -11.74 19.45
N GLU A 30 -6.72 -12.77 18.60
CA GLU A 30 -6.52 -12.63 17.16
C GLU A 30 -7.61 -11.74 16.52
N LEU A 31 -7.20 -10.89 15.58
CA LEU A 31 -8.11 -10.06 14.78
C LEU A 31 -8.33 -10.72 13.41
N HIS A 32 -9.58 -11.10 13.13
CA HIS A 32 -10.02 -11.52 11.81
C HIS A 32 -10.81 -10.40 11.14
N TYR A 33 -10.47 -10.07 9.89
CA TYR A 33 -11.19 -9.08 9.10
C TYR A 33 -11.19 -9.48 7.63
N LEU A 34 -12.19 -8.99 6.88
CA LEU A 34 -12.26 -9.12 5.43
C LEU A 34 -11.82 -7.80 4.79
N CYS A 35 -10.83 -7.86 3.90
CA CYS A 35 -10.43 -6.73 3.08
C CYS A 35 -10.89 -6.95 1.65
N VAL A 36 -11.51 -5.94 1.05
CA VAL A 36 -11.91 -5.92 -0.35
C VAL A 36 -11.35 -4.64 -0.97
N ALA A 37 -10.58 -4.78 -2.03
CA ALA A 37 -9.95 -3.67 -2.73
C ALA A 37 -10.02 -3.89 -4.25
N THR A 38 -9.97 -2.80 -5.01
CA THR A 38 -9.73 -2.88 -6.46
C THR A 38 -8.27 -3.28 -6.72
N GLN A 39 -8.03 -4.04 -7.79
CA GLN A 39 -6.68 -4.33 -8.27
C GLN A 39 -6.42 -3.44 -9.50
N HIS A 40 -5.81 -2.27 -9.27
CA HIS A 40 -5.31 -1.44 -10.36
C HIS A 40 -3.97 -1.97 -10.87
N ASP A 41 -3.70 -1.77 -12.17
CA ASP A 41 -2.43 -2.16 -12.79
C ASP A 41 -1.99 -1.07 -13.79
N PRO A 42 -0.88 -0.35 -13.53
CA PRO A 42 -0.03 -0.42 -12.32
C PRO A 42 -0.72 0.19 -11.09
N ASP A 43 -0.14 -0.04 -9.91
CA ASP A 43 -0.57 0.56 -8.64
C ASP A 43 0.61 1.20 -7.89
N VAL A 44 0.33 2.28 -7.16
CA VAL A 44 1.30 3.04 -6.36
C VAL A 44 0.75 3.27 -4.96
N VAL A 45 1.52 2.87 -3.94
CA VAL A 45 1.11 3.00 -2.53
C VAL A 45 2.15 3.82 -1.78
N GLU A 46 1.72 4.92 -1.14
CA GLU A 46 2.58 5.73 -0.27
C GLU A 46 2.48 5.26 1.20
N TYR A 47 3.59 5.33 1.93
CA TYR A 47 3.69 4.97 3.35
C TYR A 47 4.22 6.17 4.16
N PRO A 48 3.34 7.14 4.52
CA PRO A 48 3.75 8.47 4.98
C PRO A 48 4.68 8.45 6.20
N MET A 49 4.33 7.65 7.21
CA MET A 49 5.11 7.53 8.44
C MET A 49 6.55 7.09 8.22
N SER A 50 6.78 6.31 7.16
CA SER A 50 8.12 5.82 6.85
C SER A 50 8.74 6.55 5.66
N GLY A 51 8.05 7.45 4.98
CA GLY A 51 8.50 8.12 3.75
C GLY A 51 8.78 7.17 2.57
N LYS A 52 8.23 5.95 2.59
CA LYS A 52 8.40 4.98 1.51
C LYS A 52 7.25 5.09 0.51
N PHE A 53 7.47 4.63 -0.70
CA PHE A 53 6.41 4.27 -1.64
C PHE A 53 6.68 2.87 -2.23
N ALA A 54 5.63 2.21 -2.71
CA ALA A 54 5.71 0.99 -3.51
C ALA A 54 5.10 1.24 -4.89
N VAL A 55 5.72 0.68 -5.93
CA VAL A 55 5.18 0.60 -7.30
C VAL A 55 5.08 -0.85 -7.69
N THR A 56 3.91 -1.25 -8.18
CA THR A 56 3.66 -2.61 -8.67
C THR A 56 3.01 -2.60 -10.05
N SER A 57 3.42 -3.50 -10.94
CA SER A 57 2.76 -3.69 -12.24
C SER A 57 2.67 -5.16 -12.67
N MET A 58 1.59 -5.52 -13.37
CA MET A 58 1.32 -6.85 -13.93
C MET A 58 1.42 -7.96 -12.87
N ILE A 59 0.67 -7.84 -11.77
CA ILE A 59 0.55 -8.89 -10.76
C ILE A 59 -0.17 -10.09 -11.41
N PRO A 60 0.41 -11.30 -11.41
CA PRO A 60 -0.28 -12.46 -11.95
C PRO A 60 -1.58 -12.76 -11.17
N PRO A 61 -2.63 -13.26 -11.82
CA PRO A 61 -3.89 -13.57 -11.13
C PRO A 61 -3.68 -14.51 -9.94
N GLY A 62 -4.13 -14.09 -8.75
CA GLY A 62 -4.04 -14.88 -7.52
C GLY A 62 -2.67 -14.87 -6.83
N GLU A 63 -1.70 -14.12 -7.34
CA GLU A 63 -0.37 -13.99 -6.75
C GLU A 63 -0.23 -12.73 -5.88
N SER A 64 0.81 -12.72 -5.04
CA SER A 64 1.13 -11.54 -4.21
C SER A 64 1.73 -10.39 -5.03
N VAL A 65 1.63 -9.16 -4.51
CA VAL A 65 2.28 -7.96 -5.07
C VAL A 65 3.79 -8.12 -5.31
N PHE A 66 4.46 -8.99 -4.55
CA PHE A 66 5.89 -9.29 -4.71
C PHE A 66 6.21 -10.17 -5.93
N LYS A 67 5.19 -10.64 -6.66
CA LYS A 67 5.32 -11.36 -7.92
C LYS A 67 4.98 -10.50 -9.14
N ALA A 68 4.71 -9.21 -8.94
CA ALA A 68 4.53 -8.25 -10.01
C ALA A 68 5.74 -8.22 -10.95
N ARG A 69 5.52 -7.93 -12.23
CA ARG A 69 6.60 -7.74 -13.21
C ARG A 69 7.56 -6.62 -12.78
N LEU A 70 7.01 -5.53 -12.26
CA LEU A 70 7.74 -4.53 -11.50
C LEU A 70 7.22 -4.57 -10.07
N ALA A 71 8.10 -4.79 -9.10
CA ALA A 71 7.82 -4.61 -7.68
C ALA A 71 8.99 -3.84 -7.07
N PHE A 72 8.77 -2.56 -6.77
CA PHE A 72 9.82 -1.69 -6.24
C PHE A 72 9.31 -0.96 -5.00
N ILE A 73 10.13 -0.90 -3.95
CA ILE A 73 9.89 -0.10 -2.76
C ILE A 73 11.08 0.83 -2.58
N GLY A 74 10.83 2.14 -2.55
CA GLY A 74 11.87 3.15 -2.43
C GLY A 74 11.39 4.39 -1.69
N ARG A 75 12.21 5.43 -1.71
CA ARG A 75 11.89 6.76 -1.16
C ARG A 75 12.01 7.80 -2.27
N LYS A 76 11.24 8.87 -2.20
CA LYS A 76 11.18 9.88 -3.28
C LYS A 76 12.53 10.58 -3.44
N GLU A 77 13.26 10.77 -2.35
CA GLU A 77 14.61 11.34 -2.31
C GLU A 77 15.68 10.49 -3.01
N ASP A 78 15.43 9.22 -3.27
CA ASP A 78 16.36 8.30 -3.95
C ASP A 78 16.20 8.33 -5.49
N SER A 79 15.50 9.35 -6.03
CA SER A 79 15.28 9.46 -7.48
C SER A 79 16.60 9.65 -8.23
N LEU A 80 16.72 8.97 -9.37
CA LEU A 80 17.81 9.14 -10.32
C LEU A 80 17.67 10.45 -11.09
N ASP A 81 18.78 10.91 -11.68
CA ASP A 81 18.72 12.01 -12.64
C ASP A 81 17.99 11.56 -13.91
N TYR A 82 17.24 12.48 -14.52
CA TYR A 82 16.42 12.16 -15.69
C TYR A 82 17.22 11.61 -16.87
N PHE A 83 18.47 12.07 -17.07
CA PHE A 83 19.35 11.62 -18.15
C PHE A 83 20.42 10.62 -17.69
N GLU A 84 20.29 10.07 -16.48
CA GLU A 84 21.27 9.11 -15.97
C GLU A 84 21.31 7.84 -16.83
N GLY A 85 22.42 7.65 -17.55
CA GLY A 85 22.62 6.48 -18.41
C GLY A 85 22.01 6.59 -19.81
N GLU A 86 21.51 7.77 -20.21
CA GLU A 86 21.01 8.04 -21.56
C GLU A 86 21.97 8.98 -22.33
N ASP A 87 22.47 8.51 -23.49
CA ASP A 87 23.29 9.25 -24.48
C ASP A 87 22.46 9.53 -25.76
#